data_AF-E3LAJ9-F1
#
_entry.id   AF-E3LAJ9-F1
#
_cell.length_a   1.000
_cell.length_b   1.000
_cell.length_c   1.000
_cell.angle_alpha   90.00
_cell.angle_beta   90.00
_cell.angle_gamma   90.00
#
_symmetry.space_group_name_H-M   'P 1'
#
loop_
_entity.id
_entity.type
_entity.pdbx_description
1 polymer ?
#
loop_
_entity_poly.entity_id
_entity_poly.type
_entity_poly.pdbx_seq_one_letter_code
_entity_poly.pdbx_strand_id
1 'polypeptide(L)'
;MSDRTFRESQPSSELQGRFNHPNHPNRPLMNSQLPEGRFAAASFNEQILSSFVSTGSAFVTPNSGVSRKTARGTELKKKRVRPDEDIKRWNRLRHKANSPFVASQDPENPIQSPSSQQLGPLKKKPFYYFIPPARQHDPEPDVMHTSQETLASSYKGLDHGTVIITPRGQEAFCKAKFIPFSSMPSDELLGWEKLVCFFLSRTHYIAPVKNNGPHMGGTMWADGWRKCSKACEAFGRYCSVTRLVAMMRKSNYVAEDEAVAVREANDWISVHLQELAPGVFEDYRATLIKNNLPSMAHMEWPPSSYHALDFASFLTFTMYDFFNETHFDSDANNWTLVCWIPILNPRTSDKDDPILADDGFDMIGGQFTFRDFQVYLDLNKVIGVTMCVFRSKDHRHQTLAGSSPSDKYTRIGFSCQMSEAMSNAVVAYINGTATGDCIAGQKKQIDNAEKSIVKQDQKQAEKQREREKSK
;
A
#
# COMPACT_ATOMS: atom_id res chain seq x y z
N MET A 1 -34.76 35.71 41.83
CA MET A 1 -35.32 36.03 43.16
C MET A 1 -34.89 34.89 44.08
N SER A 2 -33.98 34.99 45.03
CA SER A 2 -33.42 36.11 45.79
C SER A 2 -32.06 35.71 46.39
N ASP A 3 -31.16 36.70 46.51
CA ASP A 3 -29.77 36.68 47.00
C ASP A 3 -29.53 36.23 48.45
N ARG A 4 -28.31 35.74 48.75
CA ARG A 4 -27.28 36.33 49.68
C ARG A 4 -26.16 35.33 50.01
N THR A 5 -24.94 35.50 49.48
CA THR A 5 -23.72 36.20 50.01
C THR A 5 -22.69 35.36 50.80
N PHE A 6 -21.52 35.17 50.18
CA PHE A 6 -20.12 35.41 50.63
C PHE A 6 -19.66 35.13 52.09
N ARG A 7 -18.58 34.35 52.25
CA ARG A 7 -17.24 34.84 52.69
C ARG A 7 -16.12 33.79 52.68
N GLU A 8 -14.92 34.28 52.38
CA GLU A 8 -13.60 33.65 52.26
C GLU A 8 -12.94 33.27 53.61
N SER A 9 -11.92 32.41 53.55
CA SER A 9 -10.60 32.67 54.19
C SER A 9 -9.54 31.62 53.83
N GLN A 10 -8.46 32.05 53.18
CA GLN A 10 -7.08 31.58 53.47
C GLN A 10 -6.43 32.60 54.43
N PRO A 11 -5.26 32.32 55.06
CA PRO A 11 -4.00 32.73 54.41
C PRO A 11 -2.71 31.92 54.73
N SER A 12 -1.66 32.22 53.94
CA SER A 12 -0.20 32.36 54.28
C SER A 12 0.64 31.07 54.49
N SER A 13 1.93 30.95 54.08
CA SER A 13 2.96 31.88 53.57
C SER A 13 4.19 31.17 52.94
N GLU A 14 4.79 31.82 51.92
CA GLU A 14 6.22 32.10 51.55
C GLU A 14 7.38 31.29 52.19
N LEU A 15 8.57 31.03 51.58
CA LEU A 15 9.52 31.80 50.73
C LEU A 15 10.30 30.83 49.78
N GLN A 16 10.62 31.11 48.50
CA GLN A 16 11.56 32.06 47.85
C GLN A 16 13.09 31.75 47.91
N GLY A 17 13.72 31.72 46.72
CA GLY A 17 15.14 32.04 46.45
C GLY A 17 15.93 30.96 45.65
N ARG A 18 15.97 30.96 44.30
CA ARG A 18 16.73 31.76 43.30
C ARG A 18 18.19 31.31 43.00
N PHE A 19 18.38 30.85 41.74
CA PHE A 19 19.40 31.19 40.70
C PHE A 19 20.91 31.17 41.00
N ASN A 20 21.69 30.36 40.24
CA ASN A 20 22.46 30.79 39.04
C ASN A 20 23.50 29.74 38.55
N HIS A 21 23.59 29.57 37.22
CA HIS A 21 24.73 29.04 36.44
C HIS A 21 25.83 30.13 36.29
N PRO A 22 27.11 29.89 35.86
CA PRO A 22 27.47 29.15 34.62
C PRO A 22 28.88 28.47 34.52
N ASN A 23 29.07 27.79 33.37
CA ASN A 23 30.30 27.51 32.57
C ASN A 23 31.37 26.45 32.94
N HIS A 24 31.60 25.57 31.93
CA HIS A 24 32.68 24.59 31.63
C HIS A 24 34.11 25.22 31.53
N PRO A 25 35.24 24.47 31.27
CA PRO A 25 35.44 23.06 30.85
C PRO A 25 36.60 22.28 31.55
N ASN A 26 36.68 20.95 31.37
CA ASN A 26 37.86 20.20 30.90
C ASN A 26 37.79 18.67 31.15
N ARG A 27 38.24 17.92 30.15
CA ARG A 27 38.56 16.46 30.16
C ARG A 27 39.81 16.20 31.03
N PRO A 28 40.00 14.97 31.54
CA PRO A 28 41.00 14.09 30.90
C PRO A 28 40.64 12.60 30.84
N LEU A 29 41.57 11.89 30.17
CA LEU A 29 41.64 10.52 29.66
C LEU A 29 41.41 9.34 30.64
N MET A 30 40.98 8.22 30.02
CA MET A 30 41.30 6.79 30.24
C MET A 30 42.13 6.42 31.50
N ASN A 31 41.67 5.44 32.29
CA ASN A 31 42.05 4.03 32.12
C ASN A 31 41.34 3.08 33.11
N SER A 32 41.17 1.83 32.66
CA SER A 32 41.29 0.56 33.40
C SER A 32 40.14 0.01 34.28
N GLN A 33 39.89 -1.29 34.00
CA GLN A 33 39.50 -2.40 34.88
C GLN A 33 38.01 -2.73 35.10
N LEU A 34 37.64 -3.88 34.51
CA LEU A 34 36.54 -4.78 34.84
C LEU A 34 36.52 -5.14 36.35
N PRO A 35 35.39 -5.63 36.86
CA PRO A 35 35.33 -7.08 37.04
C PRO A 35 34.02 -7.75 36.59
N GLU A 36 34.20 -9.05 36.37
CA GLU A 36 33.25 -10.08 35.98
C GLU A 36 32.03 -10.17 36.91
N GLY A 37 30.86 -10.40 36.32
CA GLY A 37 29.63 -10.73 37.02
C GLY A 37 28.78 -11.68 36.18
N ARG A 38 28.95 -12.98 36.44
CA ARG A 38 28.12 -14.09 35.92
C ARG A 38 26.64 -13.85 36.21
N PHE A 39 25.76 -14.02 35.23
CA PHE A 39 24.45 -14.65 35.46
C PHE A 39 24.00 -15.50 34.27
N ALA A 40 23.93 -16.78 34.56
CA ALA A 40 23.12 -17.88 34.03
C ALA A 40 22.35 -17.70 32.71
N ALA A 41 22.69 -18.61 31.79
CA ALA A 41 21.86 -19.08 30.69
C ALA A 41 20.52 -19.65 31.19
N ALA A 42 19.44 -19.31 30.48
CA ALA A 42 18.26 -20.14 30.36
C ALA A 42 18.10 -20.50 28.89
N SER A 43 18.24 -21.79 28.62
CA SER A 43 18.00 -22.44 27.33
C SER A 43 16.55 -22.23 26.89
N PHE A 44 16.34 -21.87 25.63
CA PHE A 44 15.09 -22.23 24.95
C PHE A 44 15.35 -22.66 23.51
N ASN A 45 14.62 -23.69 23.15
CA ASN A 45 14.91 -24.69 22.13
C ASN A 45 14.99 -24.18 20.69
N GLU A 46 15.82 -24.92 19.95
CA GLU A 46 15.82 -25.11 18.51
C GLU A 46 14.41 -25.32 17.93
N GLN A 47 14.05 -24.48 16.97
CA GLN A 47 13.42 -24.89 15.70
C GLN A 47 13.52 -23.72 14.72
N ILE A 48 14.75 -23.44 14.28
CA ILE A 48 15.04 -22.62 13.11
C ILE A 48 15.69 -23.55 12.10
N LEU A 49 15.04 -23.74 10.95
CA LEU A 49 15.59 -23.99 9.60
C LEU A 49 14.65 -24.91 8.79
N SER A 50 13.79 -24.28 7.98
CA SER A 50 13.54 -24.64 6.57
C SER A 50 12.48 -23.66 6.05
N SER A 51 12.79 -22.71 5.18
CA SER A 51 12.95 -23.02 3.76
C SER A 51 13.70 -21.89 3.02
N PHE A 52 15.02 -22.03 2.93
CA PHE A 52 15.77 -21.55 1.78
C PHE A 52 16.12 -22.76 0.92
N VAL A 53 15.50 -22.91 -0.25
CA VAL A 53 16.13 -23.60 -1.37
C VAL A 53 15.84 -22.83 -2.66
N SER A 54 16.93 -22.30 -3.19
CA SER A 54 17.14 -21.82 -4.54
C SER A 54 16.90 -22.93 -5.57
N THR A 55 16.22 -22.62 -6.68
CA THR A 55 16.69 -23.08 -7.99
C THR A 55 16.53 -21.96 -9.01
N GLY A 56 17.65 -21.54 -9.60
CA GLY A 56 17.62 -20.91 -10.90
C GLY A 56 17.34 -21.98 -11.95
N SER A 57 16.40 -21.74 -12.86
CA SER A 57 16.44 -22.35 -14.19
C SER A 57 15.53 -21.61 -15.17
N ALA A 58 16.04 -21.57 -16.39
CA ALA A 58 15.47 -21.29 -17.70
C ALA A 58 14.03 -20.77 -17.83
N PHE A 59 13.91 -19.80 -18.75
CA PHE A 59 12.67 -19.45 -19.43
C PHE A 59 11.93 -20.71 -19.90
N VAL A 60 10.82 -21.02 -19.24
CA VAL A 60 9.74 -21.82 -19.79
C VAL A 60 8.45 -21.05 -19.51
N THR A 61 7.84 -20.53 -20.56
CA THR A 61 6.48 -20.02 -20.57
C THR A 61 5.51 -21.14 -20.18
N PRO A 62 4.65 -20.99 -19.15
CA PRO A 62 3.55 -21.90 -18.98
C PRO A 62 2.54 -21.62 -20.11
N ASN A 63 2.43 -22.55 -21.03
CA ASN A 63 1.22 -22.70 -21.83
C ASN A 63 0.09 -23.07 -20.87
N SER A 64 -0.69 -22.10 -20.40
CA SER A 64 -1.95 -22.34 -19.71
C SER A 64 -3.01 -22.72 -20.75
N GLY A 65 -2.86 -23.94 -21.29
CA GLY A 65 -3.87 -24.62 -22.09
C GLY A 65 -4.76 -25.46 -21.18
N VAL A 66 -5.72 -24.84 -20.53
CA VAL A 66 -6.89 -25.57 -19.99
C VAL A 66 -8.13 -24.94 -20.63
N SER A 67 -8.69 -25.68 -21.59
CA SER A 67 -9.94 -25.33 -22.25
C SER A 67 -11.11 -25.75 -21.36
N ARG A 68 -11.81 -24.79 -20.73
CA ARG A 68 -13.13 -25.06 -20.13
C ARG A 68 -14.16 -25.09 -21.25
N LYS A 69 -14.69 -26.29 -21.55
CA LYS A 69 -15.90 -26.43 -22.38
C LYS A 69 -17.13 -26.21 -21.50
N THR A 70 -18.04 -25.33 -21.92
CA THR A 70 -19.41 -25.26 -21.40
C THR A 70 -20.35 -26.17 -22.20
N ALA A 71 -21.47 -26.57 -21.60
CA ALA A 71 -22.45 -27.51 -22.15
C ALA A 71 -23.27 -26.97 -23.36
N ARG A 72 -22.86 -25.86 -23.98
CA ARG A 72 -23.36 -25.40 -25.27
C ARG A 72 -22.15 -24.96 -26.09
N GLY A 73 -21.86 -25.69 -27.16
CA GLY A 73 -20.61 -25.62 -27.92
C GLY A 73 -20.38 -24.31 -28.69
N THR A 74 -20.22 -23.19 -27.99
CA THR A 74 -19.74 -21.93 -28.55
C THR A 74 -18.32 -21.63 -28.03
N GLU A 75 -17.34 -21.70 -28.94
CA GLU A 75 -15.99 -21.20 -28.67
C GLU A 75 -16.03 -19.68 -28.41
N LEU A 76 -15.70 -19.27 -27.19
CA LEU A 76 -15.38 -17.88 -26.89
C LEU A 76 -14.10 -17.51 -27.65
N LYS A 77 -14.23 -16.69 -28.70
CA LYS A 77 -13.10 -16.06 -29.37
C LYS A 77 -12.30 -15.27 -28.32
N LYS A 78 -11.09 -15.73 -28.00
CA LYS A 78 -10.12 -14.96 -27.21
C LYS A 78 -9.85 -13.64 -27.91
N LYS A 79 -10.41 -12.53 -27.40
CA LYS A 79 -10.06 -11.19 -27.85
C LYS A 79 -8.59 -10.94 -27.49
N ARG A 80 -7.79 -10.56 -28.50
CA ARG A 80 -6.37 -10.22 -28.35
C ARG A 80 -6.27 -8.96 -27.47
N VAL A 81 -5.62 -9.08 -26.31
CA VAL A 81 -5.16 -7.93 -25.53
C VAL A 81 -4.18 -7.14 -26.40
N ARG A 82 -4.43 -5.85 -26.61
CA ARG A 82 -3.58 -4.93 -27.40
C ARG A 82 -2.88 -3.96 -26.43
N PRO A 83 -1.61 -4.22 -26.06
CA PRO A 83 -0.89 -3.43 -25.06
C PRO A 83 -0.73 -1.93 -25.39
N ASP A 84 -0.93 -1.53 -26.65
CA ASP A 84 -0.72 -0.15 -27.11
C ASP A 84 -2.00 0.70 -27.15
N GLU A 85 -3.20 0.12 -26.97
CA GLU A 85 -4.46 0.89 -26.94
C GLU A 85 -4.66 1.60 -25.58
N ASP A 86 -4.25 0.95 -24.48
CA ASP A 86 -4.21 1.53 -23.13
C ASP A 86 -3.35 2.82 -23.09
N ILE A 87 -2.22 2.81 -23.81
CA ILE A 87 -1.31 3.96 -23.93
C ILE A 87 -1.99 5.14 -24.64
N LYS A 88 -2.79 4.88 -25.67
CA LYS A 88 -3.50 5.95 -26.41
C LYS A 88 -4.71 6.48 -25.64
N ARG A 89 -5.37 5.66 -24.84
CA ARG A 89 -6.43 6.09 -23.90
C ARG A 89 -5.82 6.95 -22.80
N TRP A 90 -4.72 6.49 -22.20
CA TRP A 90 -3.96 7.18 -21.17
C TRP A 90 -3.38 8.51 -21.64
N ASN A 91 -2.70 8.56 -22.77
CA ASN A 91 -2.09 9.80 -23.28
C ASN A 91 -3.13 10.91 -23.55
N ARG A 92 -4.40 10.57 -23.80
CA ARG A 92 -5.49 11.56 -23.91
C ARG A 92 -5.95 12.08 -22.54
N LEU A 93 -6.04 11.18 -21.55
CA LEU A 93 -6.44 11.51 -20.18
C LEU A 93 -5.28 12.14 -19.37
N ARG A 94 -4.05 12.02 -19.87
CA ARG A 94 -2.83 12.64 -19.31
C ARG A 94 -2.98 14.16 -19.15
N HIS A 95 -3.72 14.84 -20.03
CA HIS A 95 -4.00 16.27 -19.86
C HIS A 95 -4.85 16.59 -18.61
N LYS A 96 -5.74 15.68 -18.19
CA LYS A 96 -6.48 15.78 -16.92
C LYS A 96 -5.58 15.43 -15.72
N ALA A 97 -4.67 14.47 -15.89
CA ALA A 97 -3.69 14.06 -14.88
C ALA A 97 -2.55 15.07 -14.66
N ASN A 98 -2.25 15.92 -15.65
CA ASN A 98 -1.25 16.99 -15.53
C ASN A 98 -1.76 18.24 -14.81
N SER A 99 -3.05 18.28 -14.46
CA SER A 99 -3.54 19.26 -13.51
C SER A 99 -2.88 19.00 -12.14
N PRO A 100 -2.31 20.02 -11.47
CA PRO A 100 -1.79 19.87 -10.12
C PRO A 100 -2.87 19.25 -9.23
N PHE A 101 -2.48 18.38 -8.30
CA PHE A 101 -3.39 18.05 -7.20
C PHE A 101 -3.72 19.36 -6.48
N VAL A 102 -4.99 19.77 -6.50
CA VAL A 102 -5.45 20.79 -5.56
C VAL A 102 -5.57 20.07 -4.24
N ALA A 103 -4.45 19.93 -3.53
CA ALA A 103 -4.53 19.73 -2.10
C ALA A 103 -5.29 20.94 -1.57
N SER A 104 -6.42 20.72 -0.91
CA SER A 104 -7.21 21.80 -0.31
C SER A 104 -6.46 22.51 0.83
N GLN A 105 -5.19 22.18 1.10
CA GLN A 105 -4.42 22.64 2.25
C GLN A 105 -2.93 22.76 1.94
N ASP A 106 -2.33 23.78 2.55
CA ASP A 106 -0.91 24.15 2.47
C ASP A 106 -0.03 23.07 3.16
N PRO A 107 0.92 22.44 2.44
CA PRO A 107 1.77 21.37 2.96
C PRO A 107 2.71 21.80 4.10
N GLU A 108 2.91 23.09 4.35
CA GLU A 108 3.78 23.60 5.42
C GLU A 108 3.07 23.81 6.78
N ASN A 109 1.74 23.72 6.84
CA ASN A 109 0.97 23.86 8.08
C ASN A 109 0.02 22.67 8.31
N PRO A 110 0.51 21.52 8.82
CA PRO A 110 -0.36 20.45 9.29
C PRO A 110 -1.24 20.97 10.43
N ILE A 111 -2.52 20.58 10.42
CA ILE A 111 -3.56 21.02 11.35
C ILE A 111 -3.03 21.05 12.80
N GLN A 112 -2.80 22.26 13.35
CA GLN A 112 -2.99 22.47 14.78
C GLN A 112 -4.49 22.32 15.04
N SER A 113 -4.84 21.52 16.04
CA SER A 113 -6.20 21.15 16.40
C SER A 113 -7.17 22.33 16.23
N PRO A 114 -8.27 22.22 15.45
CA PRO A 114 -9.14 23.36 15.25
C PRO A 114 -9.84 23.69 16.56
N SER A 115 -9.38 24.77 17.19
CA SER A 115 -10.22 25.64 18.01
C SER A 115 -11.46 25.99 17.19
N SER A 116 -12.59 25.39 17.59
CA SER A 116 -13.98 25.80 17.38
C SER A 116 -14.31 26.81 16.26
N GLN A 117 -15.25 26.38 15.41
CA GLN A 117 -16.19 27.18 14.58
C GLN A 117 -15.81 27.44 13.10
N GLN A 118 -15.97 26.41 12.26
CA GLN A 118 -16.63 26.58 10.96
C GLN A 118 -17.59 25.41 10.73
N LEU A 119 -18.88 25.73 10.62
CA LEU A 119 -19.96 24.76 10.44
C LEU A 119 -20.06 24.35 8.96
N GLY A 120 -19.19 23.42 8.54
CA GLY A 120 -19.38 22.68 7.29
C GLY A 120 -20.60 21.75 7.36
N PRO A 121 -21.02 21.12 6.25
CA PRO A 121 -22.15 20.20 6.23
C PRO A 121 -21.97 19.14 7.33
N LEU A 122 -23.03 18.90 8.11
CA LEU A 122 -23.04 18.04 9.30
C LEU A 122 -22.20 16.78 9.05
N LYS A 123 -20.99 16.70 9.64
CA LYS A 123 -20.15 15.49 9.54
C LYS A 123 -20.97 14.35 10.13
N LYS A 124 -21.47 13.44 9.28
CA LYS A 124 -22.26 12.28 9.71
C LYS A 124 -21.42 11.52 10.75
N LYS A 125 -22.00 11.28 11.92
CA LYS A 125 -21.30 10.57 13.01
C LYS A 125 -20.90 9.17 12.53
N PRO A 126 -19.71 8.66 12.91
CA PRO A 126 -19.33 7.29 12.62
C PRO A 126 -20.35 6.29 13.19
N PHE A 127 -20.63 5.24 12.42
CA PHE A 127 -21.39 4.09 12.87
C PHE A 127 -20.47 3.11 13.60
N TYR A 128 -20.76 2.83 14.86
CA TYR A 128 -19.99 1.87 15.65
C TYR A 128 -20.67 0.50 15.59
N TYR A 129 -19.97 -0.50 15.06
CA TYR A 129 -20.42 -1.89 15.05
C TYR A 129 -19.75 -2.66 16.19
N PHE A 130 -20.51 -2.89 17.26
CA PHE A 130 -20.08 -3.68 18.41
C PHE A 130 -20.35 -5.17 18.18
N ILE A 131 -19.31 -5.94 17.86
CA ILE A 131 -19.45 -7.37 17.54
C ILE A 131 -19.84 -8.13 18.81
N PRO A 132 -21.00 -8.80 18.84
CA PRO A 132 -21.41 -9.58 20.01
C PRO A 132 -20.47 -10.77 20.24
N PRO A 133 -20.24 -11.21 21.49
CA PRO A 133 -19.38 -12.35 21.79
C PRO A 133 -19.71 -13.61 20.97
N ALA A 134 -20.99 -13.86 20.70
CA ALA A 134 -21.46 -14.97 19.87
C ALA A 134 -21.01 -14.91 18.39
N ARG A 135 -20.38 -13.82 17.94
CA ARG A 135 -19.83 -13.64 16.58
C ARG A 135 -18.32 -13.40 16.56
N GLN A 136 -17.64 -13.55 17.71
CA GLN A 136 -16.20 -13.39 17.85
C GLN A 136 -15.48 -14.75 17.70
N HIS A 137 -15.77 -15.45 16.60
CA HIS A 137 -15.10 -16.68 16.19
C HIS A 137 -15.24 -16.88 14.68
N ASP A 138 -14.33 -17.66 14.10
CA ASP A 138 -14.44 -18.15 12.72
C ASP A 138 -15.51 -19.25 12.66
N PRO A 139 -16.60 -19.09 11.88
CA PRO A 139 -17.65 -20.08 11.79
C PRO A 139 -17.21 -21.34 11.03
N GLU A 140 -16.15 -21.26 10.22
CA GLU A 140 -15.65 -22.38 9.39
C GLU A 140 -14.11 -22.47 9.43
N PRO A 141 -13.49 -22.76 10.59
CA PRO A 141 -12.03 -22.65 10.78
C PRO A 141 -11.20 -23.56 9.87
N ASP A 142 -11.77 -24.68 9.42
CA ASP A 142 -11.11 -25.66 8.55
C ASP A 142 -11.29 -25.35 7.05
N VAL A 143 -12.11 -24.36 6.72
CA VAL A 143 -12.36 -23.94 5.33
C VAL A 143 -11.42 -22.79 4.99
N MET A 144 -10.62 -22.95 3.93
CA MET A 144 -9.66 -21.93 3.49
C MET A 144 -10.34 -20.64 3.00
N HIS A 145 -11.55 -20.76 2.42
CA HIS A 145 -12.27 -19.65 1.81
C HIS A 145 -13.68 -19.49 2.37
N THR A 146 -14.02 -18.26 2.77
CA THR A 146 -15.41 -17.96 3.12
C THR A 146 -16.27 -18.01 1.86
N SER A 147 -17.31 -18.85 1.85
CA SER A 147 -18.25 -18.91 0.73
C SER A 147 -19.24 -17.73 0.76
N GLN A 148 -19.89 -17.42 -0.37
CA GLN A 148 -20.96 -16.41 -0.40
C GLN A 148 -22.16 -16.85 0.47
N GLU A 149 -22.42 -18.16 0.56
CA GLU A 149 -23.50 -18.74 1.37
C GLU A 149 -23.23 -18.56 2.88
N THR A 150 -21.98 -18.81 3.31
CA THR A 150 -21.53 -18.58 4.69
C THR A 150 -21.60 -17.09 5.02
N LEU A 151 -21.17 -16.22 4.10
CA LEU A 151 -21.21 -14.78 4.28
C LEU A 151 -22.65 -14.27 4.44
N ALA A 152 -23.58 -14.76 3.63
CA ALA A 152 -25.00 -14.39 3.71
C ALA A 152 -25.69 -14.90 5.00
N SER A 153 -25.33 -16.09 5.47
CA SER A 153 -25.97 -16.74 6.63
C SER A 153 -25.39 -16.29 7.97
N SER A 154 -24.07 -16.06 8.03
CA SER A 154 -23.35 -15.92 9.30
C SER A 154 -22.76 -14.52 9.53
N TYR A 155 -22.40 -13.80 8.46
CA TYR A 155 -21.66 -12.56 8.61
C TYR A 155 -22.56 -11.32 8.65
N LYS A 156 -22.03 -10.23 9.22
CA LYS A 156 -22.63 -8.89 9.13
C LYS A 156 -21.93 -8.08 8.04
N GLY A 157 -22.68 -7.70 7.02
CA GLY A 157 -22.24 -6.74 6.01
C GLY A 157 -22.30 -5.30 6.51
N LEU A 158 -21.25 -4.54 6.22
CA LEU A 158 -21.14 -3.10 6.42
C LEU A 158 -20.84 -2.44 5.08
N ASP A 159 -21.57 -1.38 4.73
CA ASP A 159 -21.63 -0.93 3.34
C ASP A 159 -21.85 0.58 3.15
N HIS A 160 -21.78 1.39 4.21
CA HIS A 160 -22.06 2.81 4.12
C HIS A 160 -21.35 3.66 5.18
N GLY A 161 -21.17 4.95 4.86
CA GLY A 161 -20.68 5.97 5.80
C GLY A 161 -19.28 5.67 6.33
N THR A 162 -18.99 6.16 7.53
CA THR A 162 -17.79 5.77 8.29
C THR A 162 -18.18 4.74 9.31
N VAL A 163 -17.55 3.57 9.30
CA VAL A 163 -17.79 2.48 10.26
C VAL A 163 -16.55 2.25 11.12
N ILE A 164 -16.77 1.97 12.40
CA ILE A 164 -15.74 1.54 13.34
C ILE A 164 -16.18 0.18 13.87
N ILE A 165 -15.31 -0.82 13.72
CA ILE A 165 -15.58 -2.21 14.09
C ILE A 165 -14.85 -2.49 15.40
N THR A 166 -15.62 -2.91 16.42
CA THR A 166 -15.11 -3.13 17.77
C THR A 166 -15.72 -4.40 18.36
N PRO A 167 -14.92 -5.44 18.66
CA PRO A 167 -15.39 -6.58 19.43
C PRO A 167 -15.75 -6.12 20.85
N ARG A 168 -16.90 -6.55 21.38
CA ARG A 168 -17.25 -6.25 22.76
C ARG A 168 -16.19 -6.82 23.71
N GLY A 169 -15.67 -5.96 24.60
CA GLY A 169 -14.61 -6.32 25.54
C GLY A 169 -13.19 -6.20 24.97
N GLN A 170 -13.04 -5.71 23.73
CA GLN A 170 -11.73 -5.52 23.08
C GLN A 170 -11.64 -4.12 22.44
N GLU A 171 -10.44 -3.74 22.02
CA GLU A 171 -10.20 -2.49 21.29
C GLU A 171 -10.79 -2.55 19.87
N ALA A 172 -11.06 -1.38 19.29
CA ALA A 172 -11.42 -1.30 17.89
C ALA A 172 -10.23 -1.74 17.01
N PHE A 173 -10.50 -2.56 16.00
CA PHE A 173 -9.44 -3.06 15.13
C PHE A 173 -9.56 -2.60 13.68
N CYS A 174 -10.69 -2.00 13.29
CA CYS A 174 -10.93 -1.56 11.93
C CYS A 174 -11.75 -0.27 11.91
N LYS A 175 -11.34 0.66 11.05
CA LYS A 175 -12.13 1.82 10.65
C LYS A 175 -12.19 1.86 9.13
N ALA A 176 -13.40 1.86 8.58
CA ALA A 176 -13.61 1.98 7.15
C ALA A 176 -14.51 3.16 6.81
N LYS A 177 -14.35 3.72 5.61
CA LYS A 177 -15.15 4.83 5.09
C LYS A 177 -15.53 4.52 3.65
N PHE A 178 -16.82 4.56 3.38
CA PHE A 178 -17.41 4.41 2.05
C PHE A 178 -17.77 5.80 1.53
N ILE A 179 -17.22 6.17 0.37
CA ILE A 179 -17.31 7.51 -0.21
C ILE A 179 -17.88 7.36 -1.63
N PRO A 180 -19.21 7.53 -1.82
CA PRO A 180 -19.82 7.50 -3.15
C PRO A 180 -19.24 8.58 -4.06
N PHE A 181 -18.96 8.25 -5.32
CA PHE A 181 -18.49 9.24 -6.32
C PHE A 181 -19.47 10.40 -6.47
N SER A 182 -20.77 10.12 -6.40
CA SER A 182 -21.84 11.13 -6.46
C SER A 182 -21.83 12.14 -5.31
N SER A 183 -21.09 11.88 -4.24
CA SER A 183 -20.93 12.78 -3.09
C SER A 183 -19.59 13.52 -3.06
N MET A 184 -18.66 13.17 -3.96
CA MET A 184 -17.33 13.77 -4.01
C MET A 184 -17.38 15.14 -4.72
N PRO A 185 -16.71 16.17 -4.17
CA PRO A 185 -16.34 17.36 -4.93
C PRO A 185 -15.56 17.02 -6.21
N SER A 186 -15.68 17.86 -7.23
CA SER A 186 -15.08 17.60 -8.55
C SER A 186 -13.54 17.48 -8.50
N ASP A 187 -12.88 18.24 -7.62
CA ASP A 187 -11.44 18.16 -7.36
C ASP A 187 -11.05 16.87 -6.64
N GLU A 188 -11.86 16.41 -5.68
CA GLU A 188 -11.65 15.11 -5.03
C GLU A 188 -11.77 13.96 -6.04
N LEU A 189 -12.82 13.98 -6.87
CA LEU A 189 -13.04 12.98 -7.91
C LEU A 189 -11.89 12.95 -8.92
N LEU A 190 -11.40 14.12 -9.34
CA LEU A 190 -10.25 14.24 -10.24
C LEU A 190 -8.98 13.68 -9.61
N GLY A 191 -8.75 13.89 -8.32
CA GLY A 191 -7.61 13.31 -7.62
C GLY A 191 -7.65 11.78 -7.58
N TRP A 192 -8.82 11.18 -7.37
CA TRP A 192 -9.00 9.73 -7.48
C TRP A 192 -8.80 9.21 -8.91
N GLU A 193 -9.29 9.91 -9.93
CA GLU A 193 -9.00 9.59 -11.34
C GLU A 193 -7.50 9.61 -11.61
N LYS A 194 -6.79 10.64 -11.11
CA LYS A 194 -5.34 10.79 -11.25
C LYS A 194 -4.58 9.68 -10.53
N LEU A 195 -5.03 9.24 -9.35
CA LEU A 195 -4.44 8.10 -8.66
C LEU A 195 -4.64 6.77 -9.41
N VAL A 196 -5.84 6.51 -9.94
CA VAL A 196 -6.09 5.32 -10.77
C VAL A 196 -5.16 5.32 -11.98
N CYS A 197 -5.05 6.48 -12.62
CA CYS A 197 -4.16 6.72 -13.73
C CYS A 197 -2.69 6.46 -13.40
N PHE A 198 -2.23 6.90 -12.22
CA PHE A 198 -0.92 6.55 -11.69
C PHE A 198 -0.76 5.02 -11.67
N PHE A 199 -1.65 4.26 -11.03
CA PHE A 199 -1.55 2.79 -10.99
C PHE A 199 -1.52 2.12 -12.36
N LEU A 200 -2.41 2.54 -13.28
CA LEU A 200 -2.42 2.03 -14.65
C LEU A 200 -1.09 2.30 -15.35
N SER A 201 -0.54 3.51 -15.20
CA SER A 201 0.78 3.86 -15.77
C SER A 201 1.90 3.00 -15.17
N ARG A 202 1.86 2.70 -13.86
CA ARG A 202 2.83 1.83 -13.19
C ARG A 202 2.87 0.45 -13.84
N THR A 203 1.76 -0.08 -14.33
CA THR A 203 1.75 -1.39 -15.03
C THR A 203 2.60 -1.44 -16.30
N HIS A 204 3.08 -0.31 -16.84
CA HIS A 204 4.05 -0.30 -17.93
C HIS A 204 5.50 -0.46 -17.44
N TYR A 205 5.81 -0.01 -16.21
CA TYR A 205 7.17 0.00 -15.66
C TYR A 205 7.49 -1.21 -14.78
N ILE A 206 6.49 -1.72 -14.06
CA ILE A 206 6.66 -2.79 -13.08
C ILE A 206 5.95 -4.05 -13.53
N ALA A 207 6.58 -5.21 -13.40
CA ALA A 207 5.98 -6.48 -13.78
C ALA A 207 4.98 -6.96 -12.70
N PRO A 208 3.94 -7.72 -13.10
CA PRO A 208 3.10 -8.42 -12.14
C PRO A 208 3.92 -9.23 -11.15
N VAL A 209 3.52 -9.22 -9.89
CA VAL A 209 4.07 -10.09 -8.85
C VAL A 209 3.69 -11.52 -9.21
N LYS A 210 4.70 -12.41 -9.30
CA LYS A 210 4.48 -13.81 -9.70
C LYS A 210 4.11 -14.70 -8.53
N ASN A 211 4.71 -14.44 -7.37
CA ASN A 211 4.53 -15.23 -6.17
C ASN A 211 4.18 -14.28 -5.03
N ASN A 212 2.97 -14.42 -4.51
CA ASN A 212 2.57 -13.90 -3.22
C ASN A 212 1.77 -15.01 -2.55
N GLY A 213 2.15 -15.45 -1.36
CA GLY A 213 1.62 -16.69 -0.75
C GLY A 213 0.10 -16.77 -0.76
N PRO A 214 -0.61 -15.75 -0.26
CA PRO A 214 -2.06 -15.74 -0.25
C PRO A 214 -2.73 -15.46 -1.60
N HIS A 215 -2.01 -15.08 -2.67
CA HIS A 215 -2.62 -14.64 -3.93
C HIS A 215 -3.20 -15.81 -4.71
N MET A 216 -4.51 -15.76 -5.02
CA MET A 216 -5.23 -16.84 -5.68
C MET A 216 -5.76 -16.51 -7.08
N GLY A 217 -6.03 -15.24 -7.37
CA GLY A 217 -6.45 -14.80 -8.71
C GLY A 217 -6.36 -13.30 -8.92
N GLY A 218 -6.68 -12.88 -10.14
CA GLY A 218 -6.41 -11.52 -10.61
C GLY A 218 -4.92 -11.19 -10.73
N THR A 219 -4.59 -9.90 -10.84
CA THR A 219 -3.20 -9.45 -10.98
C THR A 219 -2.82 -8.49 -9.87
N MET A 220 -1.64 -8.68 -9.28
CA MET A 220 -1.03 -7.80 -8.30
C MET A 220 0.27 -7.19 -8.85
N TRP A 221 0.52 -5.94 -8.50
CA TRP A 221 1.75 -5.20 -8.73
C TRP A 221 2.24 -4.60 -7.41
N ALA A 222 3.50 -4.20 -7.41
CA ALA A 222 4.20 -3.66 -6.24
C ALA A 222 5.05 -2.46 -6.64
N ASP A 223 5.08 -1.45 -5.78
CA ASP A 223 5.79 -0.20 -5.99
C ASP A 223 6.41 0.33 -4.67
N GLY A 224 7.32 1.29 -4.77
CA GLY A 224 8.08 1.79 -3.63
C GLY A 224 9.31 0.92 -3.32
N TRP A 225 9.67 0.79 -2.04
CA TRP A 225 10.91 0.16 -1.58
C TRP A 225 10.70 -1.25 -1.06
N ARG A 226 11.64 -2.15 -1.36
CA ARG A 226 11.59 -3.57 -0.96
C ARG A 226 12.96 -4.11 -0.57
N LYS A 227 12.95 -5.21 0.17
CA LYS A 227 14.13 -6.09 0.27
C LYS A 227 14.49 -6.61 -1.12
N CYS A 228 15.78 -6.56 -1.45
CA CYS A 228 16.28 -7.07 -2.70
C CYS A 228 16.47 -8.59 -2.65
N SER A 229 16.24 -9.25 -3.79
CA SER A 229 16.52 -10.68 -3.96
C SER A 229 17.88 -10.94 -4.60
N LYS A 230 18.59 -9.90 -5.05
CA LYS A 230 19.93 -10.02 -5.65
C LYS A 230 20.98 -10.07 -4.54
N ALA A 231 21.94 -10.98 -4.67
CA ALA A 231 22.95 -11.22 -3.63
C ALA A 231 23.75 -9.96 -3.22
N CYS A 232 24.02 -9.05 -4.17
CA CYS A 232 24.78 -7.82 -3.90
C CYS A 232 23.94 -6.64 -3.42
N GLU A 233 22.60 -6.69 -3.52
CA GLU A 233 21.73 -5.58 -3.15
C GLU A 233 21.02 -5.90 -1.82
N ALA A 234 21.13 -5.03 -0.82
CA ALA A 234 20.41 -5.23 0.45
C ALA A 234 18.91 -4.93 0.29
N PHE A 235 18.60 -3.74 -0.23
CA PHE A 235 17.25 -3.27 -0.50
C PHE A 235 17.28 -2.22 -1.63
N GLY A 236 16.10 -1.89 -2.16
CA GLY A 236 15.99 -0.96 -3.27
C GLY A 236 14.55 -0.73 -3.72
N ARG A 237 14.37 0.18 -4.68
CA ARG A 237 13.07 0.44 -5.29
C ARG A 237 12.63 -0.75 -6.13
N TYR A 238 11.34 -1.08 -6.08
CA TYR A 238 10.73 -2.08 -6.94
C TYR A 238 10.87 -1.62 -8.39
N CYS A 239 11.54 -2.43 -9.22
CA CYS A 239 11.75 -2.13 -10.62
C CYS A 239 11.85 -3.41 -11.44
N SER A 240 11.28 -3.39 -12.65
CA SER A 240 11.56 -4.40 -13.67
C SER A 240 12.51 -3.80 -14.70
N VAL A 241 13.80 -4.15 -14.62
CA VAL A 241 14.84 -3.65 -15.56
C VAL A 241 14.42 -3.89 -17.01
N THR A 242 13.84 -5.05 -17.32
CA THR A 242 13.35 -5.36 -18.67
C THR A 242 12.28 -4.38 -19.16
N ARG A 243 11.33 -4.00 -18.29
CA ARG A 243 10.27 -3.04 -18.64
C ARG A 243 10.81 -1.62 -18.71
N LEU A 244 11.69 -1.24 -17.79
CA LEU A 244 12.39 0.05 -17.82
C LEU A 244 13.17 0.22 -19.14
N VAL A 245 13.94 -0.80 -19.56
CA VAL A 245 14.61 -0.83 -20.87
C VAL A 245 13.64 -0.62 -22.03
N ALA A 246 12.49 -1.30 -22.02
CA ALA A 246 11.49 -1.15 -23.07
C ALA A 246 10.92 0.27 -23.13
N MET A 247 10.73 0.92 -21.98
CA MET A 247 10.23 2.30 -21.91
C MET A 247 11.29 3.32 -22.33
N MET A 248 12.53 3.16 -21.88
CA MET A 248 13.65 4.01 -22.30
C MET A 248 13.88 3.95 -23.81
N ARG A 249 13.80 2.74 -24.42
CA ARG A 249 13.89 2.59 -25.88
C ARG A 249 12.75 3.24 -26.65
N LYS A 250 11.57 3.39 -26.03
CA LYS A 250 10.44 4.12 -26.60
C LYS A 250 10.50 5.63 -26.31
N SER A 251 11.56 6.12 -25.64
CA SER A 251 11.68 7.50 -25.13
C SER A 251 10.50 7.92 -24.24
N ASN A 252 9.89 6.96 -23.56
CA ASN A 252 8.70 7.16 -22.71
C ASN A 252 9.04 7.12 -21.22
N TYR A 253 10.32 7.30 -20.85
CA TYR A 253 10.76 7.33 -19.46
C TYR A 253 11.54 8.62 -19.19
N VAL A 254 11.04 9.41 -18.23
CA VAL A 254 11.68 10.62 -17.72
C VAL A 254 11.76 10.47 -16.20
N ALA A 255 12.98 10.50 -15.65
CA ALA A 255 13.20 10.15 -14.24
C ALA A 255 12.51 11.14 -13.29
N GLU A 256 12.54 12.42 -13.66
CA GLU A 256 11.95 13.54 -12.93
C GLU A 256 10.41 13.44 -12.92
N ASP A 257 9.79 13.18 -14.06
CA ASP A 257 8.33 13.00 -14.16
C ASP A 257 7.85 11.83 -13.30
N GLU A 258 8.61 10.73 -13.28
CA GLU A 258 8.30 9.58 -12.42
C GLU A 258 8.46 9.93 -10.94
N ALA A 259 9.46 10.72 -10.57
CA ALA A 259 9.65 11.16 -9.20
C ALA A 259 8.49 12.05 -8.73
N VAL A 260 8.03 12.97 -9.58
CA VAL A 260 6.87 13.83 -9.33
C VAL A 260 5.61 12.97 -9.18
N ALA A 261 5.33 12.08 -10.12
CA ALA A 261 4.12 11.26 -10.09
C ALA A 261 4.02 10.37 -8.84
N VAL A 262 5.14 9.77 -8.40
CA VAL A 262 5.17 8.97 -7.17
C VAL A 262 4.98 9.84 -5.93
N ARG A 263 5.58 11.04 -5.87
CA ARG A 263 5.37 11.96 -4.75
C ARG A 263 3.92 12.42 -4.66
N GLU A 264 3.34 12.84 -5.78
CA GLU A 264 1.95 13.25 -5.82
C GLU A 264 0.99 12.12 -5.39
N ALA A 265 1.23 10.87 -5.85
CA ALA A 265 0.44 9.72 -5.42
C ALA A 265 0.60 9.42 -3.92
N ASN A 266 1.82 9.50 -3.38
CA ASN A 266 2.08 9.37 -1.95
C ASN A 266 1.30 10.42 -1.15
N ASP A 267 1.43 11.68 -1.54
CA ASP A 267 0.86 12.82 -0.82
C ASP A 267 -0.68 12.75 -0.84
N TRP A 268 -1.26 12.38 -1.99
CA TRP A 268 -2.70 12.14 -2.11
C TRP A 268 -3.20 11.05 -1.15
N ILE A 269 -2.54 9.88 -1.13
CA ILE A 269 -2.90 8.77 -0.23
C ILE A 269 -2.72 9.18 1.23
N SER A 270 -1.63 9.88 1.54
CA SER A 270 -1.28 10.37 2.87
C SER A 270 -2.36 11.31 3.43
N VAL A 271 -2.80 12.29 2.64
CA VAL A 271 -3.86 13.23 3.05
C VAL A 271 -5.14 12.48 3.39
N HIS A 272 -5.57 11.55 2.53
CA HIS A 272 -6.79 10.77 2.79
C HIS A 272 -6.65 9.83 4.00
N LEU A 273 -5.46 9.29 4.24
CA LEU A 273 -5.18 8.53 5.47
C LEU A 273 -5.26 9.43 6.70
N GLN A 274 -4.68 10.62 6.66
CA GLN A 274 -4.72 11.58 7.77
C GLN A 274 -6.15 12.03 8.07
N GLU A 275 -6.99 12.24 7.05
CA GLU A 275 -8.40 12.55 7.22
C GLU A 275 -9.21 11.38 7.80
N LEU A 276 -8.92 10.14 7.34
CA LEU A 276 -9.59 8.94 7.81
C LEU A 276 -9.20 8.61 9.26
N ALA A 277 -7.91 8.60 9.56
CA ALA A 277 -7.34 8.12 10.81
C ALA A 277 -6.00 8.82 11.10
N PRO A 278 -6.03 10.06 11.64
CA PRO A 278 -4.82 10.86 11.83
C PRO A 278 -3.82 10.16 12.77
N GLY A 279 -4.28 9.50 13.84
CA GLY A 279 -3.40 8.73 14.71
C GLY A 279 -2.72 7.54 14.03
N VAL A 280 -3.35 6.93 13.02
CA VAL A 280 -2.74 5.86 12.22
C VAL A 280 -1.69 6.42 11.29
N PHE A 281 -1.96 7.57 10.67
CA PHE A 281 -0.95 8.29 9.86
C PHE A 281 0.31 8.58 10.68
N GLU A 282 0.16 9.12 11.89
CA GLU A 282 1.30 9.40 12.78
C GLU A 282 2.05 8.12 13.19
N ASP A 283 1.35 7.02 13.45
CA ASP A 283 1.98 5.72 13.76
C ASP A 283 2.82 5.17 12.58
N TYR A 284 2.30 5.27 11.35
CA TYR A 284 3.04 4.96 10.13
C TYR A 284 4.30 5.81 10.03
N ARG A 285 4.15 7.13 10.15
CA ARG A 285 5.25 8.08 10.01
C ARG A 285 6.31 7.90 11.09
N ALA A 286 5.91 7.66 12.34
CA ALA A 286 6.82 7.37 13.44
C ALA A 286 7.62 6.08 13.17
N THR A 287 6.96 5.03 12.68
CA THR A 287 7.61 3.76 12.31
C THR A 287 8.61 3.96 11.17
N LEU A 288 8.24 4.70 10.12
CA LEU A 288 9.09 5.02 8.98
C LEU A 288 10.38 5.73 9.41
N ILE A 289 10.24 6.81 10.18
CA ILE A 289 11.36 7.66 10.62
C ILE A 289 12.25 6.91 11.62
N LYS A 290 11.65 6.26 12.63
CA LYS A 290 12.40 5.55 13.68
C LYS A 290 13.32 4.47 13.11
N ASN A 291 12.88 3.78 12.06
CA ASN A 291 13.63 2.71 11.42
C ASN A 291 14.48 3.18 10.23
N ASN A 292 14.57 4.50 10.00
CA ASN A 292 15.30 5.13 8.90
C ASN A 292 14.91 4.56 7.50
N LEU A 293 13.62 4.24 7.34
CA LEU A 293 13.09 3.64 6.14
C LEU A 293 12.78 4.74 5.11
N PRO A 294 13.12 4.54 3.83
CA PRO A 294 12.69 5.47 2.80
C PRO A 294 11.17 5.42 2.61
N SER A 295 10.53 6.59 2.49
CA SER A 295 9.18 6.72 1.96
C SER A 295 9.10 6.19 0.53
N MET A 296 7.92 5.72 0.12
CA MET A 296 7.58 5.42 -1.27
C MET A 296 7.94 6.59 -2.20
N ALA A 297 7.79 7.83 -1.73
CA ALA A 297 8.12 9.04 -2.46
C ALA A 297 9.62 9.39 -2.52
N HIS A 298 10.48 8.69 -1.78
CA HIS A 298 11.93 8.86 -1.90
C HIS A 298 12.47 8.04 -3.07
N MET A 299 13.15 8.69 -4.02
CA MET A 299 13.77 8.00 -5.16
C MET A 299 15.13 7.37 -4.82
N GLU A 300 15.81 7.90 -3.80
CA GLU A 300 17.13 7.47 -3.34
C GLU A 300 17.17 7.25 -1.81
N TRP A 301 18.22 6.56 -1.35
CA TRP A 301 18.50 6.35 0.07
C TRP A 301 20.01 6.59 0.34
N PRO A 302 20.39 7.17 1.50
CA PRO A 302 19.51 7.64 2.57
C PRO A 302 18.69 8.86 2.13
N PRO A 303 17.47 9.04 2.68
CA PRO A 303 16.70 10.24 2.39
C PRO A 303 17.42 11.47 2.95
N SER A 304 17.42 12.57 2.21
CA SER A 304 17.99 13.85 2.68
C SER A 304 17.19 14.44 3.84
N SER A 305 15.87 14.26 3.80
CA SER A 305 14.91 14.66 4.83
C SER A 305 13.60 13.89 4.61
N TYR A 306 12.70 13.92 5.60
CA TYR A 306 11.33 13.40 5.46
C TYR A 306 10.36 14.56 5.26
N HIS A 307 9.61 14.55 4.17
CA HIS A 307 8.48 15.45 3.95
C HIS A 307 7.36 15.17 4.94
N ALA A 308 6.49 16.15 5.23
CA ALA A 308 5.40 16.03 6.20
C ALA A 308 4.45 14.86 5.89
N LEU A 309 4.21 14.59 4.59
CA LEU A 309 3.31 13.56 4.09
C LEU A 309 3.98 12.20 3.80
N ASP A 310 5.25 12.02 4.18
CA ASP A 310 5.90 10.71 4.07
C ASP A 310 5.42 9.76 5.18
N PHE A 311 4.88 8.60 4.82
CA PHE A 311 4.29 7.67 5.81
C PHE A 311 4.58 6.18 5.55
N ALA A 312 4.59 5.71 4.30
CA ALA A 312 4.80 4.30 3.97
C ALA A 312 5.98 4.12 3.01
N SER A 313 6.68 2.98 3.10
CA SER A 313 7.80 2.64 2.22
C SER A 313 7.38 1.91 0.94
N PHE A 314 6.29 1.17 1.00
CA PHE A 314 5.89 0.21 -0.01
C PHE A 314 4.39 0.24 -0.24
N LEU A 315 4.00 -0.06 -1.47
CA LEU A 315 2.60 -0.15 -1.90
C LEU A 315 2.43 -1.39 -2.77
N THR A 316 1.34 -2.13 -2.56
CA THR A 316 0.81 -3.05 -3.57
C THR A 316 -0.49 -2.54 -4.14
N PHE A 317 -0.74 -2.84 -5.41
CA PHE A 317 -2.06 -2.62 -6.01
C PHE A 317 -2.47 -3.79 -6.90
N THR A 318 -3.76 -4.00 -7.03
CA THR A 318 -4.38 -5.20 -7.60
C THR A 318 -5.51 -4.83 -8.54
N MET A 319 -5.70 -5.58 -9.61
CA MET A 319 -6.82 -5.43 -10.56
C MET A 319 -7.25 -6.79 -11.11
N TYR A 320 -8.31 -6.79 -11.91
CA TYR A 320 -8.81 -7.96 -12.64
C TYR A 320 -9.29 -9.05 -11.69
N ASP A 321 -10.16 -8.64 -10.77
CA ASP A 321 -10.88 -9.54 -9.86
C ASP A 321 -9.92 -10.29 -8.92
N PHE A 322 -8.98 -9.52 -8.37
CA PHE A 322 -8.04 -10.03 -7.38
C PHE A 322 -8.74 -10.60 -6.16
N PHE A 323 -8.26 -11.75 -5.70
CA PHE A 323 -8.67 -12.38 -4.46
C PHE A 323 -7.53 -13.18 -3.84
N ASN A 324 -7.65 -13.45 -2.55
CA ASN A 324 -6.61 -14.12 -1.77
C ASN A 324 -7.17 -15.16 -0.79
N GLU A 325 -6.29 -16.00 -0.26
CA GLU A 325 -6.55 -16.84 0.90
C GLU A 325 -6.67 -15.99 2.16
N THR A 326 -7.26 -16.57 3.21
CA THR A 326 -7.22 -15.92 4.53
C THR A 326 -5.80 -15.92 5.08
N HIS A 327 -5.36 -14.79 5.64
CA HIS A 327 -4.00 -14.65 6.15
C HIS A 327 -3.88 -13.55 7.21
N PHE A 328 -2.70 -13.47 7.79
CA PHE A 328 -2.17 -12.33 8.54
C PHE A 328 -1.03 -11.69 7.75
N ASP A 329 -0.80 -10.40 7.94
CA ASP A 329 0.37 -9.73 7.39
C ASP A 329 1.58 -9.84 8.34
N SER A 330 2.78 -9.65 7.78
CA SER A 330 4.06 -9.61 8.49
C SER A 330 4.74 -8.26 8.26
N ASP A 331 4.11 -7.21 8.78
CA ASP A 331 4.52 -5.82 8.60
C ASP A 331 5.14 -5.20 9.87
N ALA A 332 5.93 -4.15 9.68
CA ALA A 332 6.49 -3.33 10.76
C ALA A 332 5.46 -2.34 11.32
N ASN A 333 4.54 -1.83 10.48
CA ASN A 333 3.40 -1.02 10.93
C ASN A 333 2.37 -1.86 11.71
N ASN A 334 1.69 -1.23 12.67
CA ASN A 334 0.64 -1.87 13.46
C ASN A 334 -0.71 -1.90 12.72
N TRP A 335 -0.96 -0.86 11.94
CA TRP A 335 -2.17 -0.67 11.15
C TRP A 335 -1.85 -0.78 9.68
N THR A 336 -2.78 -1.31 8.89
CA THR A 336 -2.66 -1.43 7.43
C THR A 336 -3.73 -0.60 6.76
N LEU A 337 -3.31 0.32 5.90
CA LEU A 337 -4.20 1.01 4.97
C LEU A 337 -4.47 0.13 3.75
N VAL A 338 -5.74 -0.10 3.46
CA VAL A 338 -6.22 -0.68 2.21
C VAL A 338 -7.35 0.17 1.63
N CYS A 339 -7.41 0.25 0.31
CA CYS A 339 -8.40 1.04 -0.41
C CYS A 339 -8.89 0.30 -1.66
N TRP A 340 -10.16 0.47 -1.99
CA TRP A 340 -10.79 -0.06 -3.18
C TRP A 340 -11.45 1.03 -4.00
N ILE A 341 -11.17 1.04 -5.30
CA ILE A 341 -11.70 1.98 -6.28
C ILE A 341 -12.35 1.19 -7.42
N PRO A 342 -13.68 1.26 -7.60
CA PRO A 342 -14.35 0.64 -8.74
C PRO A 342 -14.02 1.43 -10.01
N ILE A 343 -13.58 0.72 -11.03
CA ILE A 343 -13.16 1.28 -12.32
C ILE A 343 -13.79 0.51 -13.47
N LEU A 344 -13.85 1.16 -14.62
CA LEU A 344 -14.07 0.48 -15.88
C LEU A 344 -12.84 -0.38 -16.22
N ASN A 345 -13.09 -1.64 -16.58
CA ASN A 345 -12.07 -2.66 -16.81
C ASN A 345 -11.18 -2.27 -18.00
N PRO A 346 -9.89 -1.96 -17.78
CA PRO A 346 -9.01 -1.49 -18.86
C PRO A 346 -8.89 -2.46 -20.03
N ARG A 347 -9.18 -3.76 -19.84
CA ARG A 347 -9.08 -4.77 -20.90
C ARG A 347 -10.28 -4.83 -21.84
N THR A 348 -11.41 -4.27 -21.44
CA THR A 348 -12.70 -4.42 -22.13
C THR A 348 -13.39 -3.09 -22.42
N SER A 349 -12.99 -2.02 -21.74
CA SER A 349 -13.48 -0.66 -21.97
C SER A 349 -13.02 -0.08 -23.30
N ASP A 350 -13.89 0.73 -23.89
CA ASP A 350 -13.59 1.52 -25.06
C ASP A 350 -12.78 2.78 -24.68
N LYS A 351 -12.22 3.42 -25.71
CA LYS A 351 -11.28 4.52 -25.53
C LYS A 351 -11.90 5.78 -24.93
N ASP A 352 -13.19 5.99 -25.16
CA ASP A 352 -13.91 7.19 -24.74
C ASP A 352 -14.70 6.96 -23.44
N ASP A 353 -14.64 5.74 -22.89
CA ASP A 353 -15.24 5.41 -21.59
C ASP A 353 -14.51 6.12 -20.43
N PRO A 354 -15.24 6.50 -19.36
CA PRO A 354 -14.63 7.05 -18.15
C PRO A 354 -13.68 6.05 -17.47
N ILE A 355 -12.82 6.57 -16.58
CA ILE A 355 -11.88 5.72 -15.83
C ILE A 355 -12.59 5.06 -14.65
N LEU A 356 -13.25 5.88 -13.83
CA LEU A 356 -14.01 5.43 -12.67
C LEU A 356 -15.30 4.76 -13.12
N ALA A 357 -15.78 3.80 -12.33
CA ALA A 357 -17.05 3.14 -12.61
C ALA A 357 -18.22 4.13 -12.61
N ASP A 358 -19.19 3.87 -13.49
CA ASP A 358 -20.41 4.64 -13.65
C ASP A 358 -21.63 3.91 -13.05
N ASP A 359 -22.83 4.43 -13.29
CA ASP A 359 -24.09 3.88 -12.76
C ASP A 359 -24.41 2.46 -13.27
N GLY A 360 -23.68 1.95 -14.26
CA GLY A 360 -23.79 0.57 -14.73
C GLY A 360 -23.00 -0.45 -13.92
N PHE A 361 -22.28 -0.03 -12.87
CA PHE A 361 -21.43 -0.89 -12.05
C PHE A 361 -22.17 -2.14 -11.54
N ASP A 362 -21.68 -3.33 -11.91
CA ASP A 362 -22.40 -4.59 -11.71
C ASP A 362 -21.56 -5.69 -11.02
N MET A 363 -20.44 -5.32 -10.39
CA MET A 363 -19.58 -6.29 -9.70
C MET A 363 -20.36 -7.09 -8.65
N ILE A 364 -20.18 -8.41 -8.67
CA ILE A 364 -20.62 -9.34 -7.63
C ILE A 364 -19.43 -9.93 -6.89
N GLY A 365 -19.62 -10.34 -5.63
CA GLY A 365 -18.55 -10.91 -4.82
C GLY A 365 -17.47 -9.90 -4.44
N GLY A 366 -16.24 -10.36 -4.19
CA GLY A 366 -15.11 -9.49 -3.92
C GLY A 366 -15.17 -8.74 -2.58
N GLN A 367 -15.98 -9.20 -1.62
CA GLN A 367 -16.06 -8.61 -0.29
C GLN A 367 -14.72 -8.74 0.46
N PHE A 368 -14.48 -7.82 1.39
CA PHE A 368 -13.34 -7.91 2.31
C PHE A 368 -13.81 -8.36 3.69
N THR A 369 -13.28 -9.47 4.19
CA THR A 369 -13.82 -10.16 5.38
C THR A 369 -12.82 -10.14 6.53
N PHE A 370 -13.34 -10.09 7.75
CA PHE A 370 -12.63 -10.37 9.00
C PHE A 370 -13.25 -11.62 9.62
N ARG A 371 -12.60 -12.76 9.39
CA ARG A 371 -13.23 -14.07 9.63
C ARG A 371 -13.51 -14.34 11.10
N ASP A 372 -12.55 -13.97 11.95
CA ASP A 372 -12.63 -14.16 13.40
C ASP A 372 -13.77 -13.35 14.05
N PHE A 373 -14.41 -12.45 13.30
CA PHE A 373 -15.44 -11.54 13.80
C PHE A 373 -16.73 -11.54 12.99
N GLN A 374 -16.87 -12.47 12.03
CA GLN A 374 -18.06 -12.63 11.19
C GLN A 374 -18.58 -11.30 10.63
N VAL A 375 -17.67 -10.46 10.14
CA VAL A 375 -17.98 -9.14 9.60
C VAL A 375 -17.25 -8.95 8.27
N TYR A 376 -17.91 -8.26 7.33
CA TYR A 376 -17.31 -7.94 6.05
C TYR A 376 -17.68 -6.53 5.59
N LEU A 377 -16.80 -5.96 4.75
CA LEU A 377 -17.06 -4.75 4.00
C LEU A 377 -17.66 -5.14 2.65
N ASP A 378 -18.89 -4.69 2.38
CA ASP A 378 -19.53 -4.89 1.08
C ASP A 378 -19.07 -3.79 0.12
N LEU A 379 -18.18 -4.18 -0.79
CA LEU A 379 -17.57 -3.26 -1.74
C LEU A 379 -18.44 -3.01 -2.98
N ASN A 380 -19.64 -3.60 -3.06
CA ASN A 380 -20.50 -3.49 -4.25
C ASN A 380 -21.69 -2.54 -4.05
N LYS A 381 -21.99 -2.14 -2.80
CA LYS A 381 -23.14 -1.27 -2.48
C LYS A 381 -22.89 0.21 -2.72
N VAL A 382 -21.62 0.61 -2.76
CA VAL A 382 -21.22 1.98 -3.01
C VAL A 382 -20.40 2.04 -4.28
N ILE A 383 -20.91 2.76 -5.28
CA ILE A 383 -20.16 3.14 -6.48
C ILE A 383 -19.27 4.31 -6.08
N GLY A 384 -18.08 3.99 -5.57
CA GLY A 384 -17.18 4.97 -5.00
C GLY A 384 -16.00 4.34 -4.28
N VAL A 385 -15.20 5.18 -3.62
CA VAL A 385 -14.00 4.74 -2.93
C VAL A 385 -14.36 4.15 -1.57
N THR A 386 -13.80 2.99 -1.26
CA THR A 386 -13.81 2.44 0.10
C THR A 386 -12.40 2.43 0.66
N MET A 387 -12.16 3.16 1.74
CA MET A 387 -10.89 3.15 2.47
C MET A 387 -11.06 2.41 3.80
N CYS A 388 -10.05 1.66 4.21
CA CYS A 388 -10.04 0.91 5.45
C CYS A 388 -8.64 0.96 6.08
N VAL A 389 -8.60 1.22 7.39
CA VAL A 389 -7.42 0.97 8.22
C VAL A 389 -7.76 -0.13 9.21
N PHE A 390 -6.91 -1.14 9.32
CA PHE A 390 -7.15 -2.27 10.21
C PHE A 390 -5.87 -2.91 10.74
N ARG A 391 -5.97 -3.67 11.84
CA ARG A 391 -4.84 -4.38 12.45
C ARG A 391 -4.57 -5.71 11.73
N SER A 392 -3.87 -5.67 10.60
CA SER A 392 -3.73 -6.82 9.70
C SER A 392 -2.84 -7.96 10.22
N LYS A 393 -2.01 -7.67 11.22
CA LYS A 393 -1.18 -8.65 11.93
C LYS A 393 -1.96 -9.43 12.99
N ASP A 394 -3.01 -8.81 13.52
CA ASP A 394 -3.74 -9.33 14.69
C ASP A 394 -5.00 -10.10 14.28
N HIS A 395 -5.50 -9.89 13.06
CA HIS A 395 -6.81 -10.42 12.64
C HIS A 395 -6.77 -11.01 11.23
N ARG A 396 -7.30 -12.24 11.10
CA ARG A 396 -7.39 -12.90 9.80
C ARG A 396 -8.33 -12.16 8.89
N HIS A 397 -7.83 -11.86 7.71
CA HIS A 397 -8.57 -11.14 6.70
C HIS A 397 -8.46 -11.81 5.33
N GLN A 398 -9.42 -11.50 4.45
CA GLN A 398 -9.51 -12.10 3.13
C GLN A 398 -10.31 -11.21 2.18
N THR A 399 -9.84 -11.06 0.94
CA THR A 399 -10.63 -10.58 -0.21
C THR A 399 -11.20 -11.80 -0.94
N LEU A 400 -12.52 -11.87 -1.04
CA LEU A 400 -13.20 -12.98 -1.74
C LEU A 400 -13.08 -12.85 -3.27
N ALA A 401 -13.35 -13.93 -4.00
CA ALA A 401 -13.50 -13.86 -5.44
C ALA A 401 -14.69 -12.98 -5.83
N GLY A 402 -14.52 -12.18 -6.87
CA GLY A 402 -15.58 -11.35 -7.46
C GLY A 402 -15.50 -11.36 -8.98
N SER A 403 -16.49 -10.75 -9.63
CA SER A 403 -16.51 -10.58 -11.09
C SER A 403 -17.58 -9.58 -11.52
N SER A 404 -17.40 -8.95 -12.67
CA SER A 404 -18.43 -8.17 -13.36
C SER A 404 -19.18 -9.07 -14.36
N PRO A 405 -20.49 -9.32 -14.21
CA PRO A 405 -21.27 -10.09 -15.18
C PRO A 405 -21.23 -9.53 -16.61
N SER A 406 -21.17 -8.20 -16.76
CA SER A 406 -20.99 -7.53 -18.06
C SER A 406 -19.54 -7.52 -18.56
N ASP A 407 -18.58 -7.96 -17.75
CA ASP A 407 -17.13 -7.88 -17.98
C ASP A 407 -16.62 -6.44 -18.17
N LYS A 408 -17.43 -5.43 -17.82
CA LYS A 408 -17.11 -4.00 -18.01
C LYS A 408 -16.35 -3.37 -16.85
N TYR A 409 -16.42 -3.97 -15.66
CA TYR A 409 -15.86 -3.37 -14.45
C TYR A 409 -14.83 -4.26 -13.80
N THR A 410 -13.93 -3.63 -13.06
CA THR A 410 -13.09 -4.30 -12.08
C THR A 410 -12.86 -3.35 -10.91
N ARG A 411 -12.10 -3.78 -9.90
CA ARG A 411 -11.69 -2.92 -8.79
C ARG A 411 -10.18 -2.84 -8.73
N ILE A 412 -9.67 -1.62 -8.61
CA ILE A 412 -8.34 -1.41 -8.06
C ILE A 412 -8.45 -1.61 -6.56
N GLY A 413 -7.71 -2.57 -6.01
CA GLY A 413 -7.38 -2.63 -4.60
C GLY A 413 -5.96 -2.13 -4.41
N PHE A 414 -5.67 -1.34 -3.39
CA PHE A 414 -4.28 -1.03 -3.05
C PHE A 414 -4.07 -1.04 -1.54
N SER A 415 -2.85 -1.36 -1.11
CA SER A 415 -2.45 -1.31 0.29
C SER A 415 -1.07 -0.70 0.46
N CYS A 416 -0.92 0.11 1.52
CA CYS A 416 0.35 0.76 1.87
C CYS A 416 0.90 0.12 3.14
N GLN A 417 2.19 -0.24 3.14
CA GLN A 417 2.79 -0.96 4.25
C GLN A 417 4.31 -0.74 4.32
N MET A 418 4.89 -1.15 5.45
CA MET A 418 6.32 -1.23 5.70
C MET A 418 6.64 -2.69 6.05
N SER A 419 6.97 -3.49 5.03
CA SER A 419 7.22 -4.93 5.27
C SER A 419 8.35 -5.12 6.29
N GLU A 420 8.19 -6.10 7.17
CA GLU A 420 9.21 -6.45 8.16
C GLU A 420 10.53 -6.88 7.49
N ALA A 421 10.43 -7.62 6.39
CA ALA A 421 11.59 -8.06 5.62
C ALA A 421 12.43 -6.89 5.07
N MET A 422 11.79 -5.83 4.57
CA MET A 422 12.48 -4.62 4.11
C MET A 422 13.06 -3.85 5.29
N SER A 423 12.31 -3.71 6.38
CA SER A 423 12.77 -3.02 7.59
C SER A 423 14.02 -3.69 8.18
N ASN A 424 14.01 -5.01 8.29
CA ASN A 424 15.15 -5.80 8.74
C ASN A 424 16.36 -5.68 7.79
N ALA A 425 16.12 -5.55 6.47
CA ALA A 425 17.21 -5.33 5.51
C ALA A 425 17.86 -3.95 5.67
N VAL A 426 17.08 -2.90 5.94
CA VAL A 426 17.60 -1.56 6.22
C VAL A 426 18.41 -1.55 7.53
N VAL A 427 17.87 -2.13 8.60
CA VAL A 427 18.57 -2.24 9.89
C VAL A 427 19.88 -3.03 9.76
N ALA A 428 19.84 -4.17 9.07
CA ALA A 428 21.05 -4.96 8.83
C ALA A 428 22.10 -4.17 8.02
N TYR A 429 21.67 -3.39 7.03
CA TYR A 429 22.58 -2.56 6.24
C TYR A 429 23.22 -1.47 7.08
N ILE A 430 22.44 -0.75 7.89
CA ILE A 430 22.93 0.30 8.81
C ILE A 430 23.94 -0.28 9.80
N ASN A 431 23.69 -1.49 10.32
CA ASN A 431 24.56 -2.15 11.28
C ASN A 431 25.77 -2.87 10.64
N GLY A 432 25.91 -2.84 9.31
CA GLY A 432 26.98 -3.54 8.60
C GLY A 432 26.88 -5.06 8.61
N THR A 433 25.69 -5.61 8.87
CA THR A 433 25.41 -7.07 8.92
C THR A 433 24.58 -7.55 7.72
N ALA A 434 24.28 -6.68 6.74
CA ALA A 434 23.56 -7.07 5.54
C ALA A 434 24.41 -7.99 4.64
N THR A 435 23.74 -8.90 3.93
CA THR A 435 24.38 -9.78 2.95
C THR A 435 24.75 -9.07 1.66
N GLY A 436 24.10 -7.94 1.36
CA GLY A 436 24.39 -7.07 0.23
C GLY A 436 24.97 -5.74 0.70
N ASP A 437 25.91 -5.22 -0.07
CA ASP A 437 26.66 -3.99 0.24
C ASP A 437 26.20 -2.78 -0.59
N CYS A 438 25.25 -2.96 -1.50
CA CYS A 438 24.70 -1.87 -2.29
C CYS A 438 23.19 -1.71 -2.15
N ILE A 439 22.74 -0.49 -2.44
CA ILE A 439 21.32 -0.10 -2.44
C ILE A 439 20.92 0.24 -3.87
N ALA A 440 19.72 -0.16 -4.25
CA ALA A 440 19.21 0.04 -5.60
C ALA A 440 18.07 1.05 -5.64
N GLY A 441 18.39 2.34 -5.45
CA GLY A 441 17.50 3.48 -5.73
C GLY A 441 17.22 3.66 -7.23
N GLN A 442 16.48 4.72 -7.58
CA GLN A 442 16.06 4.98 -8.98
C GLN A 442 17.25 5.06 -9.93
N LYS A 443 18.28 5.82 -9.58
CA LYS A 443 19.50 5.98 -10.38
C LYS A 443 20.18 4.66 -10.67
N LYS A 444 20.32 3.80 -9.66
CA LYS A 444 20.92 2.47 -9.84
C LYS A 444 20.10 1.60 -10.80
N GLN A 445 18.77 1.69 -10.75
CA GLN A 445 17.89 0.95 -11.67
C GLN A 445 18.01 1.48 -13.11
N ILE A 446 18.12 2.79 -13.27
CA ILE A 446 18.40 3.46 -14.56
C ILE A 446 19.75 2.97 -15.12
N ASP A 447 20.83 3.05 -14.32
CA ASP A 447 22.16 2.56 -14.73
C ASP A 447 22.13 1.08 -15.16
N ASN A 448 21.36 0.25 -14.43
CA ASN A 448 21.19 -1.16 -14.75
C ASN A 448 20.46 -1.36 -16.09
N ALA A 449 19.45 -0.52 -16.38
CA ALA A 449 18.72 -0.55 -17.63
C ALA A 449 19.59 -0.09 -18.81
N GLU A 450 20.34 1.01 -18.67
CA GLU A 450 21.26 1.50 -19.69
C GLU A 450 22.34 0.46 -20.03
N LYS A 451 22.96 -0.14 -19.00
CA LYS A 451 23.90 -1.26 -19.20
C LYS A 451 23.27 -2.44 -19.92
N SER A 452 21.99 -2.72 -19.66
CA SER A 452 21.26 -3.77 -20.36
C SER A 452 21.01 -3.40 -21.83
N ILE A 453 20.71 -2.14 -22.15
CA ILE A 453 20.54 -1.66 -23.53
C ILE A 453 21.84 -1.87 -24.30
N VAL A 454 22.96 -1.37 -23.80
CA VAL A 454 24.29 -1.52 -24.44
C VAL A 454 24.62 -2.98 -24.72
N LYS A 455 24.41 -3.86 -23.73
CA LYS A 455 24.64 -5.31 -23.90
C LYS A 455 23.73 -5.95 -24.96
N GLN A 456 22.47 -5.51 -25.05
CA GLN A 456 21.55 -6.02 -26.06
C GLN A 456 21.95 -5.57 -27.47
N ASP A 457 22.39 -4.31 -27.62
CA ASP A 457 22.80 -3.74 -28.91
C ASP A 457 24.09 -4.41 -29.42
N GLN A 458 25.07 -4.64 -28.53
CA GLN A 458 26.28 -5.40 -28.85
C GLN A 458 25.98 -6.81 -29.34
N LYS A 459 25.08 -7.53 -28.66
CA LYS A 459 24.65 -8.88 -29.07
C LYS A 459 23.91 -8.88 -30.41
N GLN A 460 23.13 -7.84 -30.72
CA GLN A 460 22.46 -7.71 -32.01
C GLN A 460 23.47 -7.45 -33.13
N ALA A 461 24.43 -6.56 -32.92
CA ALA A 461 25.50 -6.27 -33.88
C ALA A 461 26.42 -7.47 -34.15
N GLU A 462 26.71 -8.28 -33.13
CA GLU A 462 27.48 -9.54 -33.30
C GLU A 462 26.70 -10.56 -34.15
N LYS A 463 25.42 -10.81 -33.83
CA LYS A 463 24.56 -11.70 -34.63
C LYS A 463 24.40 -11.24 -36.07
N GLN A 464 24.38 -9.93 -36.31
CA GLN A 464 24.30 -9.39 -37.67
C GLN A 464 25.60 -9.65 -38.44
N ARG A 465 26.77 -9.42 -37.81
CA ARG A 465 28.08 -9.72 -38.41
C ARG A 465 28.26 -11.20 -38.73
N GLU A 466 27.78 -12.11 -37.87
CA GLU A 466 27.82 -13.56 -38.13
C GLU A 466 26.95 -13.97 -39.32
N ARG A 467 25.77 -13.35 -39.46
CA ARG A 467 24.87 -13.58 -40.62
C ARG A 467 25.45 -13.07 -41.92
N GLU A 468 26.15 -11.94 -41.88
CA GLU A 468 26.83 -11.35 -43.05
C GLU A 468 28.04 -12.18 -43.47
N LYS A 469 28.76 -12.83 -42.54
CA LYS A 469 29.86 -13.76 -42.84
C LYS A 469 29.41 -15.12 -43.38
N SER A 470 28.14 -15.47 -43.18
CA SER A 470 27.55 -16.76 -43.61
C SER A 470 26.81 -16.66 -44.95
N LYS A 471 26.79 -15.47 -45.56
CA LYS A 471 26.32 -15.21 -46.92
C LYS A 471 27.54 -14.98 -47.81
#